data_AF-A0A3D5TKX5-F1
#
_entry.id   AF-A0A3D5TKX5-F1
#
_cell.length_a   1.000
_cell.length_b   1.000
_cell.length_c   1.000
_cell.angle_alpha   90.00
_cell.angle_beta   90.00
_cell.angle_gamma   90.00
#
_symmetry.space_group_name_H-M   'P 1'
#
loop_
_entity.id
_entity.type
_entity.pdbx_description
1 polymer ?
#
loop_
_entity_poly.entity_id
_entity_poly.type
_entity_poly.pdbx_seq_one_letter_code
_entity_poly.pdbx_strand_id
1 'polypeptide(L)'
;MILILVQITGLSYLSRSQFFLWQESHISKFLIPPYKSLDYFIYYVGTRFWLPYLISLIIALLVLWIALIFNKRKGGRFFQKEEPYLLALAIFATGHPGWIVYFLLVLFVALIWGIVSSVLFKKMERISYYYLWLPAGAATLILGKLLAGSEWYSKLLL
;
A
#
# COMPACT_ATOMS: atom_id res chain seq x y z
N MET A 1 -2.87 -10.92 10.08
CA MET A 1 -3.78 -10.47 11.15
C MET A 1 -3.25 -9.23 11.86
N ILE A 2 -2.04 -9.25 12.45
CA ILE A 2 -1.46 -8.10 13.17
C ILE A 2 -1.41 -6.84 12.31
N LEU A 3 -0.94 -6.91 11.07
CA LEU A 3 -0.86 -5.72 10.19
C LEU A 3 -2.22 -5.09 9.87
N ILE A 4 -3.26 -5.90 9.69
CA ILE A 4 -4.62 -5.39 9.46
C ILE A 4 -5.12 -4.66 10.71
N LEU A 5 -4.89 -5.25 11.89
CA LEU A 5 -5.25 -4.61 13.16
C LEU A 5 -4.52 -3.29 13.36
N VAL A 6 -3.20 -3.27 13.14
CA VAL A 6 -2.37 -2.05 13.21
C VAL A 6 -2.91 -0.99 12.26
N GLN A 7 -3.29 -1.37 11.03
CA GLN A 7 -3.83 -0.45 10.05
C GLN A 7 -5.17 0.13 10.49
N ILE A 8 -6.11 -0.70 10.95
CA ILE A 8 -7.42 -0.26 11.43
C ILE A 8 -7.27 0.66 12.65
N THR A 9 -6.45 0.29 13.61
CA THR A 9 -6.19 1.12 14.80
C THR A 9 -5.55 2.45 14.41
N GLY A 10 -4.59 2.46 13.48
CA GLY A 10 -3.96 3.67 12.97
C GLY A 10 -4.95 4.60 12.26
N LEU A 11 -5.83 4.07 11.42
CA LEU A 11 -6.84 4.85 10.71
C LEU A 11 -7.90 5.44 11.65
N SER A 12 -8.33 4.66 12.65
CA SER A 12 -9.22 5.15 13.71
C SER A 12 -8.55 6.25 14.54
N TYR A 13 -7.28 6.10 14.88
CA TYR A 13 -6.50 7.12 15.58
C TYR A 13 -6.37 8.41 14.75
N LEU A 14 -6.08 8.31 13.46
CA LEU A 14 -6.00 9.47 12.55
C LEU A 14 -7.36 10.16 12.42
N SER A 15 -8.43 9.40 12.27
CA SER A 15 -9.80 9.93 12.22
C SER A 15 -10.14 10.70 13.50
N ARG A 16 -9.86 10.11 14.67
CA ARG A 16 -10.06 10.78 15.97
C ARG A 16 -9.21 12.05 16.09
N SER A 17 -7.94 11.98 15.73
CA SER A 17 -7.01 13.12 15.81
C SER A 17 -7.46 14.27 14.90
N GLN A 18 -7.96 13.94 13.71
CA GLN A 18 -8.51 14.92 12.77
C GLN A 18 -9.72 15.68 13.35
N PHE A 19 -10.58 14.99 14.10
CA PHE A 19 -11.72 15.63 14.77
C PHE A 19 -11.27 16.70 15.77
N PHE A 20 -10.34 16.35 16.67
CA PHE A 20 -9.83 17.29 17.67
C PHE A 20 -9.05 18.44 17.04
N LEU A 21 -8.25 18.18 16.00
CA LEU A 21 -7.56 19.23 15.24
C LEU A 21 -8.53 20.22 14.61
N TRP A 22 -9.68 19.75 14.13
CA TRP A 22 -10.72 20.64 13.60
C TRP A 22 -11.40 21.44 14.71
N GLN A 23 -11.65 20.83 15.86
CA GLN A 23 -12.27 21.50 17.01
C GLN A 23 -11.43 22.66 17.56
N GLU A 24 -10.10 22.51 17.60
CA GLU A 24 -9.18 23.51 18.16
C GLU A 24 -8.90 24.69 17.20
N SER A 25 -9.14 24.51 15.90
CA SER A 25 -8.84 25.54 14.89
C SER A 25 -9.92 26.62 14.82
N HIS A 26 -9.49 27.88 14.63
CA HIS A 26 -10.41 28.99 14.41
C HIS A 26 -11.29 28.84 13.16
N ILE A 27 -10.83 28.09 12.14
CA ILE A 27 -11.50 27.97 10.85
C ILE A 27 -12.14 26.58 10.69
N SER A 28 -11.40 25.49 10.90
CA SER A 28 -11.94 24.15 10.64
C SER A 28 -12.96 23.68 11.68
N LYS A 29 -13.15 24.38 12.79
CA LYS A 29 -14.24 24.11 13.75
C LYS A 29 -15.63 24.20 13.12
N PHE A 30 -15.77 24.98 12.05
CA PHE A 30 -17.03 25.10 11.31
C PHE A 30 -17.32 23.89 10.40
N LEU A 31 -16.37 22.95 10.27
CA LEU A 31 -16.51 21.72 9.49
C LEU A 31 -17.05 20.53 10.30
N ILE A 32 -17.31 20.72 11.60
CA ILE A 32 -17.83 19.69 12.52
C ILE A 32 -19.10 20.19 13.23
N PRO A 33 -19.87 19.29 13.90
CA PRO A 33 -20.99 19.70 14.72
C PRO A 33 -20.59 20.75 15.78
N PRO A 34 -21.44 21.75 16.07
CA PRO A 34 -22.84 21.91 15.60
C PRO A 34 -23.00 22.60 14.23
N TYR A 35 -21.92 23.06 13.60
CA TYR A 35 -21.98 23.89 12.39
C TYR A 35 -22.18 23.09 11.09
N LYS A 36 -21.70 21.84 11.06
CA LYS A 36 -21.89 20.85 9.98
C LYS A 36 -22.36 19.52 10.56
N SER A 37 -23.02 18.70 9.75
CA SER A 37 -23.47 17.37 10.18
C SER A 37 -22.29 16.43 10.45
N LEU A 38 -22.51 15.44 11.33
CA LEU A 38 -21.53 14.38 11.57
C LEU A 38 -21.22 13.59 10.28
N ASP A 39 -22.20 13.44 9.40
CA ASP A 39 -22.06 12.74 8.12
C ASP A 39 -20.98 13.38 7.23
N TYR A 40 -20.87 14.71 7.24
CA TYR A 40 -19.81 15.40 6.51
C TYR A 40 -18.43 14.99 7.03
N PHE A 41 -18.26 14.92 8.36
CA PHE A 41 -17.01 14.49 8.97
C PHE A 41 -16.70 13.02 8.64
N ILE A 42 -17.70 12.13 8.74
CA ILE A 42 -17.57 10.71 8.40
C ILE A 42 -17.16 10.55 6.93
N TYR A 43 -17.80 11.29 6.02
CA TYR A 43 -17.44 11.30 4.62
C TYR A 43 -16.00 11.79 4.39
N TYR A 44 -15.60 12.87 5.07
CA TYR A 44 -14.24 13.40 4.98
C TYR A 44 -13.20 12.37 5.44
N VAL A 45 -13.32 11.82 6.64
CA VAL A 45 -12.34 10.82 7.13
C VAL A 45 -12.41 9.54 6.30
N GLY A 46 -13.61 9.14 5.88
CA GLY A 46 -13.83 7.99 5.01
C GLY A 46 -13.06 8.12 3.70
N THR A 47 -13.21 9.23 2.99
CA THR A 47 -12.51 9.48 1.71
C THR A 47 -11.02 9.75 1.90
N ARG A 48 -10.63 10.47 2.95
CA ARG A 48 -9.24 10.89 3.17
C ARG A 48 -8.35 9.79 3.73
N PHE A 49 -8.85 8.99 4.67
CA PHE A 49 -8.05 8.00 5.39
C PHE A 49 -8.41 6.57 5.04
N TRP A 50 -9.70 6.22 4.97
CA TRP A 50 -10.13 4.83 4.84
C TRP A 50 -10.16 4.34 3.39
N LEU A 51 -10.67 5.17 2.47
CA LEU A 51 -10.83 4.84 1.06
C LEU A 51 -9.53 4.40 0.39
N PRO A 52 -8.36 5.05 0.63
CA PRO A 52 -7.09 4.58 0.08
C PRO A 52 -6.73 3.13 0.44
N TYR A 53 -7.04 2.70 1.67
CA TYR A 53 -6.79 1.33 2.13
C TYR A 53 -7.87 0.36 1.66
N LEU A 54 -9.12 0.82 1.48
CA LEU A 54 -10.17 0.02 0.88
C LEU A 54 -9.84 -0.30 -0.59
N ILE A 55 -9.41 0.70 -1.36
CA ILE A 55 -8.92 0.51 -2.74
C ILE A 55 -7.74 -0.47 -2.72
N SER A 56 -6.75 -0.24 -1.85
CA SER A 56 -5.58 -1.13 -1.76
C SER A 56 -5.95 -2.57 -1.37
N LEU A 57 -6.94 -2.76 -0.50
CA LEU A 57 -7.45 -4.09 -0.12
C LEU A 57 -8.04 -4.82 -1.33
N ILE A 58 -8.86 -4.14 -2.13
CA ILE A 58 -9.45 -4.72 -3.36
C ILE A 58 -8.33 -5.13 -4.33
N ILE A 59 -7.34 -4.25 -4.54
CA ILE A 59 -6.20 -4.54 -5.41
C ILE A 59 -5.36 -5.70 -4.86
N ALA A 60 -5.08 -5.74 -3.55
CA ALA A 60 -4.33 -6.81 -2.90
C ALA A 60 -5.02 -8.17 -3.08
N LEU A 61 -6.34 -8.24 -2.88
CA LEU A 61 -7.11 -9.47 -3.07
C LEU A 61 -7.12 -9.92 -4.53
N LEU A 62 -7.29 -8.99 -5.48
CA LEU A 62 -7.23 -9.27 -6.91
C LEU A 62 -5.86 -9.81 -7.32
N VAL A 63 -4.77 -9.15 -6.87
CA VAL A 63 -3.40 -9.58 -7.17
C VAL A 63 -3.10 -10.93 -6.53
N LEU A 64 -3.51 -11.17 -5.28
CA LEU A 64 -3.36 -12.47 -4.62
C LEU A 64 -4.05 -13.57 -5.43
N TRP A 65 -5.30 -13.34 -5.82
CA TRP A 65 -6.09 -14.31 -6.57
C TRP A 65 -5.44 -14.65 -7.92
N ILE A 66 -4.98 -13.64 -8.65
CA ILE A 66 -4.20 -13.81 -9.89
C ILE A 66 -2.92 -14.61 -9.61
N ALA A 67 -2.12 -14.19 -8.64
CA ALA A 67 -0.85 -14.85 -8.32
C ALA A 67 -1.05 -16.32 -7.95
N LEU A 68 -2.06 -16.65 -7.15
CA LEU A 68 -2.38 -18.03 -6.77
C LEU A 68 -2.81 -18.88 -7.99
N ILE A 69 -3.67 -18.35 -8.86
CA ILE A 69 -4.12 -19.06 -10.06
C ILE A 69 -2.96 -19.33 -11.01
N PHE A 70 -2.16 -18.31 -11.32
CA PHE A 70 -1.03 -18.46 -12.24
C PHE A 70 0.05 -19.38 -11.64
N ASN A 71 0.34 -19.27 -10.34
CA ASN A 71 1.32 -20.12 -9.70
C ASN A 71 0.87 -21.59 -9.68
N LYS A 72 -0.42 -21.86 -9.38
CA LYS A 72 -0.98 -23.22 -9.43
C LYS A 72 -0.93 -23.79 -10.86
N ARG A 73 -1.33 -23.02 -11.87
CA ARG A 73 -1.33 -23.45 -13.29
C ARG A 73 0.06 -23.77 -13.83
N LYS A 74 1.11 -23.14 -13.31
CA LYS A 74 2.50 -23.40 -13.69
C LYS A 74 3.26 -24.30 -12.70
N GLY A 75 2.56 -25.01 -11.83
CA GLY A 75 3.18 -25.97 -10.91
C GLY A 75 4.15 -25.33 -9.90
N GLY A 76 3.84 -24.13 -9.40
CA GLY A 76 4.66 -23.45 -8.40
C GLY A 76 5.92 -22.78 -8.95
N ARG A 77 6.05 -22.62 -10.28
CA ARG A 77 7.25 -22.06 -10.92
C ARG A 77 7.44 -20.57 -10.64
N PHE A 78 6.37 -19.78 -10.53
CA PHE A 78 6.46 -18.32 -10.42
C PHE A 78 6.77 -17.85 -9.01
N PHE A 79 6.10 -18.42 -8.01
CA PHE A 79 6.21 -17.97 -6.63
C PHE A 79 6.45 -19.15 -5.69
N GLN A 80 7.18 -18.90 -4.62
CA GLN A 80 7.12 -19.76 -3.43
C GLN A 80 5.71 -19.73 -2.83
N LYS A 81 5.40 -20.69 -1.96
CA LYS A 81 4.04 -20.88 -1.44
C LYS A 81 3.53 -19.65 -0.67
N GLU A 82 4.42 -18.94 0.01
CA GLU A 82 4.11 -17.81 0.88
C GLU A 82 4.20 -16.45 0.15
N GLU A 83 4.98 -16.36 -0.93
CA GLU A 83 5.26 -15.11 -1.65
C GLU A 83 4.00 -14.37 -2.13
N PRO A 84 2.95 -15.03 -2.68
CA PRO A 84 1.73 -14.34 -3.08
C PRO A 84 1.04 -13.62 -1.91
N TYR A 85 1.10 -14.21 -0.71
CA TYR A 85 0.52 -13.61 0.49
C TYR A 85 1.35 -12.43 0.98
N LEU A 86 2.68 -12.52 0.93
CA LEU A 86 3.58 -11.41 1.26
C LEU A 86 3.40 -10.23 0.30
N LEU A 87 3.29 -10.51 -0.99
CA LEU A 87 2.97 -9.55 -2.05
C LEU A 87 1.65 -8.80 -1.74
N ALA A 88 0.56 -9.55 -1.53
CA ALA A 88 -0.75 -8.97 -1.27
C ALA A 88 -0.76 -8.13 0.02
N LEU A 89 -0.08 -8.59 1.05
CA LEU A 89 0.02 -7.91 2.33
C LEU A 89 0.83 -6.61 2.23
N ALA A 90 1.90 -6.58 1.43
CA ALA A 90 2.65 -5.36 1.17
C ALA A 90 1.83 -4.34 0.36
N ILE A 91 1.09 -4.78 -0.66
CA ILE A 91 0.14 -3.92 -1.40
C ILE A 91 -0.83 -3.27 -0.42
N PHE A 92 -1.55 -4.07 0.37
CA PHE A 92 -2.51 -3.57 1.34
C PHE A 92 -1.89 -2.56 2.32
N ALA A 93 -0.72 -2.89 2.89
CA ALA A 93 -0.03 -2.04 3.86
C ALA A 93 0.40 -0.68 3.29
N THR A 94 0.72 -0.61 1.99
CA THR A 94 1.17 0.65 1.37
C THR A 94 0.03 1.63 1.05
N GLY A 95 -1.23 1.17 1.04
CA GLY A 95 -2.39 1.99 0.68
C GLY A 95 -2.36 2.50 -0.77
N HIS A 96 -3.41 3.16 -1.22
CA HIS A 96 -3.41 3.89 -2.49
C HIS A 96 -2.88 5.32 -2.30
N PRO A 97 -2.06 5.87 -3.22
CA PRO A 97 -1.48 5.25 -4.41
C PRO A 97 -0.15 4.52 -4.15
N GLY A 98 0.26 4.35 -2.89
CA GLY A 98 1.51 3.71 -2.49
C GLY A 98 1.76 2.37 -3.18
N TRP A 99 0.73 1.53 -3.34
CA TRP A 99 0.87 0.23 -4.00
C TRP A 99 1.39 0.30 -5.44
N ILE A 100 1.15 1.40 -6.16
CA ILE A 100 1.67 1.63 -7.51
C ILE A 100 3.19 1.81 -7.47
N VAL A 101 3.65 2.67 -6.56
CA VAL A 101 5.09 2.91 -6.32
C VAL A 101 5.77 1.63 -5.89
N TYR A 102 5.11 0.85 -5.02
CA TYR A 102 5.58 -0.46 -4.58
C TYR A 102 5.79 -1.41 -5.76
N PHE A 103 4.82 -1.54 -6.68
CA PHE A 103 5.00 -2.40 -7.86
C PHE A 103 6.16 -1.94 -8.74
N LEU A 104 6.26 -0.64 -9.00
CA LEU A 104 7.37 -0.10 -9.79
C LEU A 104 8.72 -0.40 -9.13
N LEU A 105 8.81 -0.27 -7.81
CA LEU A 105 10.02 -0.56 -7.04
C LEU A 105 10.39 -2.04 -7.09
N VAL A 106 9.43 -2.94 -6.88
CA VAL A 106 9.69 -4.39 -6.98
C VAL A 106 10.12 -4.75 -8.41
N LEU A 107 9.41 -4.26 -9.43
CA LEU A 107 9.77 -4.53 -10.84
C LEU A 107 11.18 -4.04 -11.16
N PHE A 108 11.53 -2.84 -10.70
CA PHE A 108 12.86 -2.28 -10.87
C PHE A 108 13.93 -3.14 -10.19
N VAL A 109 13.74 -3.50 -8.91
CA VAL A 109 14.70 -4.34 -8.17
C VAL A 109 14.81 -5.73 -8.79
N ALA A 110 13.69 -6.34 -9.19
CA ALA A 110 13.67 -7.64 -9.86
C ALA A 110 14.43 -7.61 -11.19
N LEU A 111 14.27 -6.55 -11.99
CA LEU A 111 14.98 -6.38 -13.25
C LEU A 111 16.49 -6.24 -13.02
N ILE A 112 16.91 -5.35 -12.13
CA ILE A 112 18.33 -5.14 -11.81
C ILE A 112 18.96 -6.43 -11.29
N TRP A 113 18.28 -7.12 -10.37
CA TRP A 113 18.77 -8.35 -9.80
C TRP A 113 18.86 -9.48 -10.84
N GLY A 114 17.90 -9.58 -11.76
CA GLY A 114 17.94 -10.53 -12.88
C GLY A 114 19.08 -10.28 -13.87
N ILE A 115 19.40 -9.02 -14.16
CA ILE A 115 20.55 -8.65 -14.99
C ILE A 115 21.86 -9.01 -14.27
N VAL A 116 22.00 -8.61 -13.00
CA VAL A 116 23.17 -8.90 -12.17
C VAL A 116 23.39 -10.41 -12.03
N SER A 117 22.35 -11.19 -11.76
CA SER A 117 22.44 -12.65 -11.61
C SER A 117 22.86 -13.35 -12.89
N SER A 118 22.34 -12.90 -14.02
CA SER A 118 22.63 -13.48 -15.33
C SER A 118 24.05 -13.14 -15.81
N VAL A 119 24.48 -11.89 -15.63
CA VAL A 119 25.78 -11.41 -16.13
C VAL A 119 26.93 -11.80 -15.19
N LEU A 120 26.79 -11.54 -13.88
CA LEU A 120 27.91 -11.70 -12.95
C LEU A 120 27.99 -13.12 -12.37
N PHE A 121 26.83 -13.71 -12.03
CA PHE A 121 26.79 -15.01 -11.38
C PHE A 121 26.53 -16.18 -12.34
N LYS A 122 26.18 -15.88 -13.61
CA LYS A 122 25.80 -16.88 -14.64
C LYS A 122 24.73 -17.86 -14.14
N LYS A 123 23.92 -17.42 -13.17
CA LYS A 123 22.85 -18.24 -12.58
C LYS A 123 21.59 -18.02 -13.40
N MET A 124 21.08 -19.10 -14.00
CA MET A 124 19.75 -19.13 -14.63
C MET A 124 18.69 -19.74 -13.70
N GLU A 125 19.03 -20.00 -12.44
CA GLU A 125 18.09 -20.52 -11.46
C GLU A 125 17.06 -19.48 -11.04
N ARG A 126 15.90 -19.96 -10.57
CA ARG A 126 14.81 -19.11 -10.11
C ARG A 126 15.28 -18.26 -8.93
N ILE A 127 15.22 -16.95 -9.11
CA ILE A 127 15.37 -15.97 -8.04
C ILE A 127 14.06 -15.92 -7.26
N SER A 128 14.12 -16.26 -5.97
CA SER A 128 13.03 -15.99 -5.05
C SER A 128 13.13 -14.55 -4.55
N TYR A 129 11.99 -13.87 -4.52
CA TYR A 129 11.84 -12.51 -3.99
C TYR A 129 11.24 -12.51 -2.59
N TYR A 130 11.26 -13.65 -1.89
CA TYR A 130 10.65 -13.86 -0.58
C TYR A 130 11.00 -12.74 0.40
N TYR A 131 12.28 -12.43 0.51
CA TYR A 131 12.78 -11.39 1.41
C TYR A 131 12.65 -9.96 0.86
N LEU A 132 12.22 -9.77 -0.39
CA LEU A 132 12.10 -8.45 -1.01
C LEU A 132 10.72 -7.82 -0.78
N TRP A 133 9.65 -8.63 -0.74
CA TRP A 133 8.27 -8.12 -0.74
C TRP A 133 7.99 -7.16 0.44
N LEU A 134 8.33 -7.55 1.67
CA LEU A 134 8.06 -6.70 2.84
C LEU A 134 8.99 -5.48 2.92
N PRO A 135 10.33 -5.62 2.74
CA PRO A 135 11.22 -4.45 2.72
C PRO A 135 10.89 -3.45 1.62
N ALA A 136 10.50 -3.91 0.43
CA ALA A 136 10.04 -3.04 -0.65
C ALA A 136 8.76 -2.28 -0.25
N GLY A 137 7.82 -2.94 0.45
CA GLY A 137 6.64 -2.27 1.01
C GLY A 137 7.01 -1.20 2.03
N ALA A 138 7.91 -1.51 2.96
CA ALA A 138 8.41 -0.55 3.95
C ALA A 138 9.14 0.64 3.30
N ALA A 139 10.00 0.37 2.33
CA ALA A 139 10.66 1.42 1.54
C ALA A 139 9.64 2.32 0.84
N THR A 140 8.56 1.75 0.32
CA THR A 140 7.49 2.49 -0.36
C THR A 140 6.76 3.44 0.59
N LEU A 141 6.53 3.05 1.84
CA LEU A 141 5.94 3.93 2.85
C LEU A 141 6.82 5.15 3.15
N ILE A 142 8.14 4.98 3.15
CA ILE A 142 9.10 6.08 3.35
C ILE A 142 9.14 6.97 2.10
N LEU A 143 9.27 6.36 0.91
CA LEU A 143 9.28 7.08 -0.36
C LEU A 143 7.98 7.84 -0.59
N GLY A 144 6.83 7.28 -0.24
CA GLY A 144 5.53 7.95 -0.37
C GLY A 144 5.48 9.27 0.40
N LYS A 145 6.11 9.35 1.59
CA LYS A 145 6.22 10.62 2.34
C LYS A 145 7.10 11.65 1.64
N LEU A 146 8.20 11.21 1.05
CA LEU A 146 9.12 12.08 0.30
C LEU A 146 8.49 12.57 -1.00
N LEU A 147 7.71 11.70 -1.66
CA LEU A 147 7.09 11.95 -2.95
C LEU A 147 5.76 12.69 -2.85
N ALA A 148 5.16 12.79 -1.66
CA ALA A 148 3.89 13.47 -1.44
C ALA A 148 3.88 14.94 -1.92
N GLY A 149 5.05 15.61 -1.96
CA GLY A 149 5.20 16.97 -2.48
C GLY A 149 5.40 17.06 -4.01
N SER A 150 5.48 15.93 -4.72
CA SER A 150 5.73 15.91 -6.16
C SER A 150 4.43 15.92 -6.97
N GLU A 151 4.43 16.65 -8.09
CA GLU A 151 3.25 16.81 -8.96
C GLU A 151 2.71 15.48 -9.51
N TRP A 152 3.60 14.52 -9.79
CA TRP A 152 3.19 13.23 -10.34
C TRP A 152 2.48 12.39 -9.27
N TYR A 153 2.96 12.39 -8.03
CA TYR A 153 2.34 11.62 -6.96
C TYR A 153 0.99 12.22 -6.57
N SER A 154 0.87 13.55 -6.61
CA SER A 154 -0.42 14.21 -6.37
C SER A 154 -1.48 13.88 -7.41
N LYS A 155 -1.09 13.61 -8.66
CA LYS A 155 -2.02 13.16 -9.71
C LYS A 155 -2.52 11.73 -9.48
N LEU A 156 -1.78 10.92 -8.73
CA LEU A 156 -2.19 9.57 -8.36
C LEU A 156 -3.12 9.55 -7.13
N LEU A 157 -3.30 10.68 -6.44
CA LEU A 157 -4.22 10.81 -5.30
C LEU A 157 -5.67 11.11 -5.72
N LEU A 158 -5.90 11.41 -7.01
CA LEU A 158 -7.21 11.71 -7.62
C LEU A 158 -7.86 10.44 -8.15
#